data_AF-A0A950DAU5-F1
#
_entry.id   AF-A0A950DAU5-F1
#
_cell.length_a   1.000
_cell.length_b   1.000
_cell.length_c   1.000
_cell.angle_alpha   90.00
_cell.angle_beta   90.00
_cell.angle_gamma   90.00
#
_symmetry.space_group_name_H-M   'P 1'
#
loop_
_entity.id
_entity.type
_entity.pdbx_description
1 polymer ?
#
loop_
_entity_poly.entity_id
_entity_poly.type
_entity_poly.pdbx_seq_one_letter_code
_entity_poly.pdbx_strand_id
1 'polypeptide(L)' 'MAYHRPGMLFRVSHVTDYHYTAPVAEAYLELRLKPLNRRDQAIKRHTLTLEPTVTPSDYEDYFGNQVSVISLP' A
#
# COMPACT_ATOMS: atom_id res chain seq x y z
N MET A 1 31.90 1.33 -21.86
CA MET A 1 30.78 2.29 -21.94
C MET A 1 29.52 1.59 -21.43
N ALA A 2 29.01 1.94 -20.26
CA ALA A 2 27.79 1.33 -19.71
C ALA A 2 26.55 2.01 -20.30
N TYR A 3 25.64 1.23 -20.88
CA TYR A 3 24.37 1.72 -21.43
C TYR A 3 23.44 2.14 -20.28
N HIS A 4 23.28 3.44 -20.07
CA HIS A 4 22.31 3.97 -19.11
C HIS A 4 20.93 3.97 -19.78
N ARG A 5 20.09 2.98 -19.45
CA ARG A 5 18.68 3.04 -19.83
C ARG A 5 18.04 4.24 -19.12
N PRO A 6 17.33 5.12 -19.83
CA PRO A 6 16.56 6.16 -19.16
C PRO A 6 15.56 5.51 -18.20
N GLY A 7 15.51 6.02 -16.97
CA GLY A 7 14.56 5.54 -15.96
C GLY A 7 13.12 5.76 -16.41
N MET A 8 12.26 4.76 -16.23
CA MET A 8 10.83 4.87 -16.51
C MET A 8 10.10 5.45 -15.30
N LEU A 9 9.12 6.33 -15.55
CA LEU A 9 8.20 6.84 -14.53
C LEU A 9 6.84 6.19 -14.70
N PHE A 10 6.36 5.53 -13.65
CA PHE A 10 5.05 4.88 -13.63
C PHE A 10 4.11 5.55 -12.63
N ARG A 11 2.83 5.58 -12.97
CA ARG A 11 1.72 5.85 -12.03
C ARG A 11 0.93 4.56 -11.87
N VAL A 12 0.91 4.00 -10.68
CA VAL A 12 0.21 2.76 -10.35
C VAL A 12 -0.95 3.09 -9.40
N SER A 13 -2.12 2.52 -9.67
CA SER A 13 -3.31 2.63 -8.81
C SER A 13 -3.87 1.24 -8.51
N HIS A 14 -4.24 1.02 -7.26
CA HIS A 14 -4.94 -0.18 -6.81
C HIS A 14 -6.14 0.26 -5.97
N VAL A 15 -7.27 -0.40 -6.17
CA VAL A 15 -8.50 -0.15 -5.41
C VAL A 15 -9.02 -1.51 -4.96
N THR A 16 -9.39 -1.58 -3.68
CA THR A 16 -10.00 -2.75 -3.06
C THR A 16 -11.27 -2.30 -2.37
N ASP A 17 -12.41 -2.84 -2.80
CA ASP A 17 -13.72 -2.55 -2.22
C ASP A 17 -14.27 -3.81 -1.54
N TYR A 18 -14.63 -3.70 -0.26
CA TYR A 18 -15.25 -4.78 0.50
C TYR A 18 -16.76 -4.55 0.58
N HIS A 19 -17.54 -5.52 0.09
CA HIS A 19 -19.00 -5.53 0.22
C HIS A 19 -19.44 -6.67 1.13
N TYR A 20 -19.97 -6.34 2.30
CA TYR A 20 -20.50 -7.33 3.23
C TYR A 20 -22.01 -7.48 3.02
N THR A 21 -22.47 -8.72 2.80
CA THR A 21 -23.90 -9.02 2.60
C THR A 21 -24.71 -9.03 3.90
N ALA A 22 -24.03 -8.92 5.05
CA ALA A 22 -24.59 -8.81 6.39
C ALA A 22 -23.64 -8.00 7.28
N PRO A 23 -24.10 -7.42 8.41
CA PRO A 23 -23.23 -6.71 9.33
C PRO A 23 -22.07 -7.58 9.83
N VAL A 24 -20.88 -7.00 9.88
CA VAL A 24 -19.70 -7.57 10.54
C VAL A 24 -19.44 -6.79 11.83
N ALA A 25 -18.84 -7.45 12.83
CA ALA A 25 -18.54 -6.82 14.11
C ALA A 25 -17.23 -6.01 14.08
N GLU A 26 -16.30 -6.38 13.20
CA GLU A 26 -15.04 -5.67 13.00
C GLU A 26 -14.43 -6.11 11.64
N ALA A 27 -13.70 -5.21 11.00
CA ALA A 27 -12.84 -5.47 9.86
C ALA A 27 -11.38 -5.14 10.21
N TYR A 28 -10.54 -6.17 10.27
CA TYR A 28 -9.10 -6.05 10.48
C TYR A 28 -8.35 -6.35 9.18
N LEU A 29 -7.54 -5.41 8.70
CA LEU A 29 -6.86 -5.52 7.40
C LEU A 29 -5.37 -5.15 7.49
N GLU A 30 -4.53 -5.94 6.83
CA GLU A 30 -3.12 -5.64 6.61
C GLU A 30 -2.87 -5.27 5.14
N LEU A 31 -2.64 -4.00 4.88
CA LEU A 31 -2.52 -3.45 3.54
C LEU A 31 -1.06 -3.43 3.08
N ARG A 32 -0.73 -4.21 2.06
CA ARG A 32 0.58 -4.25 1.40
C ARG A 32 0.56 -3.45 0.09
N LEU A 33 0.16 -2.18 0.18
CA LEU A 33 -0.13 -1.30 -0.98
C LEU A 33 0.94 -0.22 -1.21
N LYS A 34 2.04 -0.25 -0.46
CA LYS A 34 3.19 0.63 -0.67
C LYS A 34 4.32 -0.18 -1.34
N PRO A 35 4.74 0.18 -2.57
CA PRO A 35 5.89 -0.45 -3.20
C PRO A 35 7.15 -0.28 -2.36
N LEU A 36 8.18 -1.07 -2.67
CA LEU A 36 9.48 -0.93 -2.02
C LEU A 36 10.36 0.08 -2.74
N ASN A 37 11.11 0.85 -1.96
CA ASN A 37 12.22 1.64 -2.48
C ASN A 37 13.46 0.73 -2.59
N ARG A 38 14.04 0.62 -3.78
CA ARG A 38 15.18 -0.26 -4.09
C ARG A 38 16.16 0.49 -5.01
N ARG A 39 17.36 -0.08 -5.20
CA ARG A 39 18.44 0.55 -6.00
C ARG A 39 17.98 0.98 -7.40
N ASP A 40 17.09 0.22 -8.01
CA ASP A 40 16.56 0.39 -9.36
C ASP A 40 15.10 0.89 -9.39
N GLN A 41 14.48 1.14 -8.23
CA GLN A 41 13.09 1.59 -8.13
C GLN A 41 12.93 2.63 -7.01
N ALA A 42 12.52 3.83 -7.37
CA ALA A 42 12.25 4.90 -6.39
C ALA A 42 10.77 5.31 -6.38
N ILE A 43 10.20 5.40 -5.18
CA ILE A 43 8.84 5.92 -4.98
C ILE A 43 8.93 7.45 -4.99
N LYS A 44 8.31 8.10 -5.99
CA LYS A 44 8.29 9.57 -6.09
C LYS A 44 7.15 10.20 -5.30
N ARG A 45 6.00 9.52 -5.25
CA ARG A 45 4.83 9.89 -4.47
C ARG A 45 4.04 8.62 -4.16
N HIS A 46 3.51 8.53 -2.96
CA HIS A 46 2.57 7.50 -2.53
C HIS A 46 1.43 8.17 -1.76
N THR A 47 0.22 7.66 -1.94
CA THR A 47 -0.97 8.14 -1.24
C THR A 47 -1.85 6.92 -1.00
N LEU A 48 -2.33 6.79 0.23
CA LEU A 48 -3.29 5.79 0.64
C LEU A 48 -4.56 6.53 1.05
N THR A 49 -5.67 6.20 0.40
CA THR A 49 -7.00 6.72 0.73
C THR A 49 -7.82 5.56 1.26
N LEU A 50 -8.50 5.78 2.38
CA LEU A 50 -9.29 4.78 3.08
C LEU A 50 -10.69 5.33 3.31
N GLU A 51 -11.69 4.55 2.93
CA GLU A 51 -13.10 4.86 3.13
C GLU A 51 -13.76 3.66 3.81
N PRO A 52 -14.29 3.81 5.05
CA PRO A 52 -14.32 5.03 5.87
C PRO A 52 -12.92 5.50 6.32
N THR A 53 -12.80 6.79 6.64
CA THR A 53 -11.53 7.39 7.10
C THR A 53 -11.09 6.76 8.42
N VAL A 54 -9.90 6.17 8.42
CA VAL A 54 -9.25 5.59 9.60
C VAL A 54 -7.75 5.86 9.53
N THR A 55 -7.12 6.06 10.69
CA THR A 55 -5.67 6.21 10.78
C THR A 55 -5.03 4.82 10.85
N PRO A 56 -4.23 4.41 9.85
CA PRO A 56 -3.52 3.14 9.91
C PRO A 56 -2.37 3.18 10.91
N SER A 57 -1.99 1.99 11.40
CA SER A 57 -0.70 1.76 12.06
C SER A 57 0.26 1.11 11.08
N ASP A 58 1.44 1.68 10.90
CA ASP A 58 2.42 1.16 9.93
C ASP A 58 3.50 0.32 10.60
N TYR A 59 3.90 -0.77 9.95
CA TYR A 59 5.06 -1.57 10.34
C TYR A 59 5.80 -2.12 9.12
N GLU A 60 7.04 -2.57 9.33
CA GLU A 60 7.79 -3.33 8.33
C GLU A 60 7.72 -4.82 8.66
N ASP A 61 7.20 -5.63 7.73
CA ASP A 61 7.12 -7.08 7.92
C ASP A 61 8.48 -7.75 7.78
N TYR A 62 8.53 -9.06 8.08
CA TYR A 62 9.77 -9.84 8.02
C TYR A 62 10.46 -9.82 6.65
N PHE A 63 9.72 -9.56 5.57
CA PHE A 63 10.25 -9.50 4.20
C PHE A 63 10.64 -8.08 3.78
N GLY A 64 10.55 -7.12 4.69
CA GLY A 64 10.84 -5.71 4.43
C GLY A 64 9.67 -4.96 3.79
N ASN A 65 8.47 -5.55 3.67
CA ASN A 65 7.32 -4.83 3.11
C ASN A 65 6.79 -3.82 4.12
N GLN A 66 6.39 -2.66 3.60
CA GLN A 66 5.69 -1.66 4.38
C GLN A 66 4.21 -2.03 4.43
N VAL A 67 3.72 -2.36 5.63
CA VAL A 67 2.36 -2.79 5.90
C VAL A 67 1.62 -1.69 6.66
N SER A 68 0.44 -1.32 6.19
CA SER A 68 -0.49 -0.46 6.92
C SER A 68 -1.62 -1.30 7.48
N VAL A 69 -1.80 -1.28 8.80
CA VAL A 69 -2.83 -2.03 9.52
C VAL A 69 -4.00 -1.11 9.84
N ILE A 70 -5.22 -1.57 9.58
CA ILE A 70 -6.45 -0.88 9.97
C ILE A 70 -7.39 -1.81 10.73
N SER A 71 -8.11 -1.23 11.69
CA SER A 71 -9.23 -1.86 12.38
C SER A 71 -10.43 -0.92 12.27
N LEU A 72 -11.57 -1.46 11.83
CA LEU A 72 -12.83 -0.74 11.72
C LEU A 72 -13.91 -1.53 12.46
N PRO A 73 -14.68 -0.91 13.36
CA PRO A 73 -15.84 -1.56 13.98
C PRO A 73 -16.98 -1.80 12.98
#